data_AF-A0A6B2FXF5-F1
#
_entry.id   AF-A0A6B2FXF5-F1
#
_cell.length_a   1.000
_cell.length_b   1.000
_cell.length_c   1.000
_cell.angle_alpha   90.00
_cell.angle_beta   90.00
_cell.angle_gamma   90.00
#
_symmetry.space_group_name_H-M   'P 1'
#
loop_
_entity.id
_entity.type
_entity.pdbx_description
1 polymer ?
#
loop_
_entity_poly.entity_id
_entity_poly.type
_entity_poly.pdbx_seq_one_letter_code
_entity_poly.pdbx_strand_id
1 'polypeptide(L)'
;MKRNEESRVKQSLTCEFFVSDCATENIWDQVKLRPKLVDITSCQFALHYAFESYEKACTMLHNACSHLEVGGYFIGIIPNSFEILRHFKKKGFGKISSNIFEIRMDAFENKLFGDIYHFKLDELVDCPEYLIYFPLLKEMLKKYDMRSIKWEPLTNFFLQNFNQNIKAMGFMKSLKTFTDFELTKIKQSASIGGLNYSHILDSLLKGRIKSSRNLLSLSVEEWQVVKFYSVFVFKRDPPIPEPLIDISFLCTHFVLS
;
A
#
# COMPACT_ATOMS: atom_id res chain seq x y z
N MET A 1 -14.02 7.49 -43.54
CA MET A 1 -13.25 7.65 -42.29
C MET A 1 -12.31 6.46 -42.17
N LYS A 2 -11.05 6.62 -42.60
CA LYS A 2 -10.01 5.59 -42.45
C LYS A 2 -9.61 5.54 -40.98
N ARG A 3 -9.78 4.37 -40.36
CA ARG A 3 -9.32 4.07 -39.01
C ARG A 3 -7.79 4.12 -39.06
N ASN A 4 -7.15 4.95 -38.24
CA ASN A 4 -5.69 4.92 -38.03
C ASN A 4 -5.34 3.57 -37.39
N GLU A 5 -5.09 2.57 -38.23
CA GLU A 5 -4.34 1.37 -37.89
C GLU A 5 -2.85 1.71 -37.92
N GLU A 6 -2.43 2.63 -37.05
CA GLU A 6 -1.03 2.69 -36.67
C GLU A 6 -0.74 1.43 -35.87
N SER A 7 0.12 0.60 -36.44
CA SER A 7 0.62 -0.65 -35.89
C SER A 7 1.13 -0.45 -34.46
N ARG A 8 0.25 -0.65 -33.47
CA ARG A 8 0.67 -0.97 -32.11
C ARG A 8 1.39 -2.30 -32.22
N VAL A 9 2.72 -2.24 -32.28
CA VAL A 9 3.56 -3.38 -31.93
C VAL A 9 3.04 -3.84 -30.57
N LYS A 10 2.33 -4.97 -30.53
CA LYS A 10 2.01 -5.64 -29.28
C LYS A 10 3.35 -5.99 -28.67
N GLN A 11 3.85 -5.14 -27.78
CA GLN A 11 4.91 -5.55 -26.86
C GLN A 11 4.31 -6.66 -26.02
N SER A 12 4.55 -7.90 -26.42
CA SER A 12 4.24 -9.06 -25.60
C SER A 12 5.24 -9.08 -24.46
N LEU A 13 4.75 -8.87 -23.24
CA LEU A 13 5.55 -9.11 -22.05
C LEU A 13 5.72 -10.62 -21.88
N THR A 14 6.92 -11.04 -21.49
CA THR A 14 7.15 -12.42 -21.05
C THR A 14 6.73 -12.51 -19.59
N CYS A 15 5.88 -13.48 -19.26
CA CYS A 15 5.39 -13.68 -17.90
C CYS A 15 5.86 -15.04 -17.37
N GLU A 16 6.28 -15.08 -16.11
CA GLU A 16 6.60 -16.29 -15.37
C GLU A 16 5.76 -16.32 -14.09
N PHE A 17 5.26 -17.50 -13.73
CA PHE A 17 4.39 -17.70 -12.57
C PHE A 17 5.04 -18.69 -11.61
N PHE A 18 5.09 -18.31 -10.33
CA PHE A 18 5.69 -19.08 -9.26
C PHE A 18 4.72 -19.18 -8.10
N VAL A 19 4.65 -20.36 -7.48
CA VAL A 19 3.92 -20.59 -6.24
C VAL A 19 4.96 -20.79 -5.15
N SER A 20 4.98 -19.91 -4.16
CA SER A 20 5.94 -19.92 -3.06
C SER A 20 5.40 -19.06 -1.92
N ASP A 21 5.66 -19.48 -0.69
CA ASP A 21 5.46 -18.60 0.46
C ASP A 21 6.64 -17.64 0.56
N CYS A 22 6.45 -16.43 0.03
CA CYS A 22 7.48 -15.40 -0.01
C CYS A 22 7.92 -14.90 1.38
N ALA A 23 7.24 -15.29 2.47
CA ALA A 23 7.64 -14.97 3.84
C ALA A 23 8.50 -16.07 4.48
N THR A 24 8.55 -17.28 3.93
CA THR A 24 9.32 -18.39 4.52
C THR A 24 10.34 -19.00 3.57
N GLU A 25 10.19 -18.78 2.26
CA GLU A 25 11.09 -19.30 1.22
C GLU A 25 11.85 -18.17 0.54
N ASN A 26 13.12 -18.39 0.21
CA ASN A 26 13.89 -17.48 -0.66
C ASN A 26 13.58 -17.82 -2.13
N ILE A 27 12.81 -16.97 -2.81
CA ILE A 27 12.38 -17.23 -4.20
C ILE A 27 13.58 -17.23 -5.16
N TRP A 28 14.65 -16.50 -4.82
CA TRP A 28 15.83 -16.38 -5.67
C TRP A 28 16.72 -17.62 -5.68
N ASP A 29 16.43 -18.63 -4.85
CA ASP A 29 17.12 -19.93 -4.91
C ASP A 29 16.62 -20.80 -6.08
N GLN A 30 15.49 -20.43 -6.69
CA GLN A 30 14.95 -21.13 -7.85
C GLN A 30 15.83 -20.86 -9.09
N VAL A 31 16.28 -21.93 -9.75
CA VAL A 31 17.21 -21.87 -10.91
C VAL A 31 16.73 -20.93 -12.02
N LYS A 32 15.41 -20.83 -12.25
CA LYS A 32 14.82 -19.96 -13.28
C LYS A 32 14.96 -18.46 -12.99
N LEU A 33 15.15 -18.09 -11.74
CA LEU A 33 15.26 -16.70 -11.30
C LEU A 33 16.71 -16.23 -11.18
N ARG A 34 17.69 -17.14 -11.14
CA ARG A 34 19.10 -16.76 -11.12
C ARG A 34 19.64 -16.56 -12.55
N PRO A 35 20.38 -15.49 -12.84
CA PRO A 35 20.77 -14.34 -12.01
C PRO A 35 19.97 -13.07 -12.36
N LYS A 36 18.64 -13.16 -12.47
CA LYS A 36 17.82 -12.03 -12.93
C LYS A 36 17.83 -10.91 -11.88
N LEU A 37 18.12 -9.70 -12.34
CA LEU A 37 17.83 -8.48 -11.60
C LEU A 37 16.49 -7.91 -12.10
N VAL A 38 15.82 -7.15 -11.23
CA VAL A 38 14.52 -6.55 -11.53
C VAL A 38 14.55 -5.04 -11.30
N ASP A 39 13.86 -4.29 -12.16
CA ASP A 39 13.77 -2.84 -12.01
C ASP A 39 12.78 -2.43 -10.90
N ILE A 40 11.70 -3.22 -10.75
CA ILE A 40 10.60 -2.91 -9.85
C ILE A 40 10.10 -4.19 -9.16
N THR A 41 9.96 -4.10 -7.85
CA THR A 41 9.18 -5.03 -7.05
C THR A 41 7.89 -4.34 -6.62
N SER A 42 6.75 -4.96 -6.91
CA SER A 42 5.43 -4.47 -6.54
C SER A 42 4.76 -5.42 -5.55
N CYS A 43 4.53 -4.97 -4.32
CA CYS A 43 3.85 -5.72 -3.26
C CYS A 43 2.55 -5.02 -2.86
N GLN A 44 1.45 -5.37 -3.51
CA GLN A 44 0.15 -4.75 -3.29
C GLN A 44 -0.64 -5.57 -2.27
N PHE A 45 -1.00 -4.97 -1.13
CA PHE A 45 -1.85 -5.59 -0.11
C PHE A 45 -1.34 -6.96 0.40
N ALA A 46 -0.02 -7.17 0.47
CA ALA A 46 0.53 -8.46 0.89
C ALA A 46 1.62 -8.38 1.96
N LEU A 47 2.36 -7.26 2.06
CA LEU A 47 3.53 -7.19 2.95
C LEU A 47 3.19 -7.42 4.43
N HIS A 48 2.00 -7.00 4.87
CA HIS A 48 1.58 -7.09 6.26
C HIS A 48 1.39 -8.52 6.76
N TYR A 49 1.15 -9.50 5.88
CA TYR A 49 1.07 -10.91 6.29
C TYR A 49 2.42 -11.43 6.83
N ALA A 50 3.54 -10.91 6.33
CA ALA A 50 4.86 -11.32 6.80
C ALA A 50 5.27 -10.70 8.15
N PHE A 51 4.55 -9.68 8.64
CA PHE A 51 4.87 -9.02 9.92
C PHE A 51 4.36 -9.78 11.14
N GLU A 52 3.93 -11.04 10.96
CA GLU A 52 3.70 -12.00 12.03
C GLU A 52 4.93 -12.21 12.91
N SER A 53 6.11 -12.35 12.29
CA SER A 53 7.38 -12.54 12.99
C SER A 53 8.51 -11.77 12.29
N TYR A 54 9.61 -11.58 13.00
CA TYR A 54 10.79 -10.92 12.46
C TYR A 54 11.38 -11.70 11.27
N GLU A 55 11.47 -13.02 11.39
CA GLU A 55 12.04 -13.92 10.38
C GLU A 55 11.23 -13.85 9.09
N LYS A 56 9.89 -13.89 9.20
CA LYS A 56 8.97 -13.79 8.07
C LYS A 56 9.12 -12.45 7.33
N ALA A 57 9.15 -11.36 8.09
CA ALA A 57 9.36 -10.03 7.53
C ALA A 57 10.74 -9.91 6.86
N CYS A 58 11.80 -10.45 7.46
CA CYS A 58 13.14 -10.46 6.87
C CYS A 58 13.19 -11.20 5.53
N THR A 59 12.59 -12.38 5.44
CA THR A 59 12.55 -13.17 4.21
C THR A 59 11.74 -12.47 3.12
N MET A 60 10.57 -11.93 3.45
CA MET A 60 9.75 -11.22 2.46
C MET A 60 10.44 -9.95 1.94
N LEU A 61 11.10 -9.19 2.82
CA LEU A 61 11.89 -8.02 2.41
C LEU A 61 13.14 -8.41 1.63
N HIS A 62 13.78 -9.53 1.96
CA HIS A 62 14.89 -10.08 1.16
C HIS A 62 14.42 -10.37 -0.26
N ASN A 63 13.35 -11.15 -0.41
CA ASN A 63 12.77 -11.49 -1.70
C ASN A 63 12.40 -10.24 -2.49
N ALA A 64 11.86 -9.22 -1.83
CA ALA A 64 11.44 -8.00 -2.47
C ALA A 64 12.59 -7.11 -2.95
N CYS A 65 13.73 -7.08 -2.23
CA CYS A 65 14.72 -6.02 -2.41
C CYS A 65 16.12 -6.49 -2.83
N SER A 66 16.50 -7.76 -2.56
CA SER A 66 17.89 -8.19 -2.76
C SER A 66 18.35 -8.17 -4.21
N HIS A 67 17.43 -8.41 -5.15
CA HIS A 67 17.69 -8.45 -6.60
C HIS A 67 17.12 -7.23 -7.35
N LEU A 68 16.79 -6.14 -6.64
CA LEU A 68 16.47 -4.87 -7.31
C LEU A 68 17.71 -4.26 -7.93
N GLU A 69 17.63 -3.72 -9.14
CA GLU A 69 18.72 -2.93 -9.72
C GLU A 69 19.02 -1.69 -8.86
N VAL A 70 20.25 -1.17 -8.95
CA VAL A 70 20.55 0.16 -8.39
C VAL A 70 19.69 1.18 -9.12
N GLY A 71 18.93 1.97 -8.35
CA GLY A 71 17.92 2.87 -8.88
C GLY A 71 16.53 2.25 -9.05
N GLY A 72 16.39 0.93 -8.85
CA GLY A 72 15.12 0.21 -8.86
C GLY A 72 14.21 0.55 -7.68
N TYR A 73 12.95 0.14 -7.78
CA TYR A 73 11.89 0.57 -6.86
C TYR A 73 11.20 -0.60 -6.17
N PHE A 74 10.98 -0.46 -4.86
CA PHE A 74 10.04 -1.29 -4.12
C PHE A 74 8.79 -0.46 -3.81
N ILE A 75 7.66 -0.85 -4.39
CA ILE A 75 6.38 -0.14 -4.27
C ILE A 75 5.31 -1.04 -3.67
N GLY A 76 4.38 -0.44 -2.94
CA GLY A 76 3.29 -1.20 -2.37
C GLY A 76 2.24 -0.39 -1.65
N ILE A 77 1.17 -1.08 -1.29
CA ILE A 77 0.10 -0.59 -0.43
C ILE A 77 0.06 -1.49 0.80
N ILE A 78 0.10 -0.86 1.97
CA ILE A 78 0.04 -1.54 3.26
C ILE A 78 -1.01 -0.90 4.16
N PRO A 79 -1.53 -1.66 5.13
CA PRO A 79 -2.31 -1.10 6.21
C PRO A 79 -1.60 0.04 6.92
N ASN A 80 -2.34 1.12 7.17
CA ASN A 80 -1.89 2.27 7.93
C ASN A 80 -2.12 2.02 9.41
N SER A 81 -1.08 1.50 10.08
CA SER A 81 -1.13 1.19 11.50
C SER A 81 -1.52 2.39 12.38
N PHE A 82 -1.15 3.62 11.99
CA PHE A 82 -1.55 4.83 12.72
C PHE A 82 -3.06 5.06 12.67
N GLU A 83 -3.69 4.92 11.49
CA GLU A 83 -5.14 5.10 11.35
C GLU A 83 -5.92 3.95 12.00
N ILE A 84 -5.45 2.71 11.87
CA ILE A 84 -6.05 1.54 12.53
C ILE A 84 -5.99 1.71 14.06
N LEU A 85 -4.80 1.98 14.61
CA LEU A 85 -4.64 2.17 16.05
C LEU A 85 -5.38 3.41 16.57
N ARG A 86 -5.40 4.52 15.81
CA ARG A 86 -6.19 5.71 16.17
C ARG A 86 -7.68 5.36 16.27
N HIS A 87 -8.16 4.49 15.38
CA HIS A 87 -9.54 4.05 15.39
C HIS A 87 -9.87 3.27 16.68
N PHE A 88 -9.07 2.24 17.01
CA PHE A 88 -9.29 1.42 18.20
C PHE A 88 -9.02 2.17 19.51
N LYS A 89 -8.01 3.05 19.56
CA LYS A 89 -7.77 3.90 20.74
C LYS A 89 -8.93 4.86 21.02
N LYS A 90 -9.67 5.31 19.99
CA LYS A 90 -10.82 6.21 20.15
C LYS A 90 -12.12 5.48 20.49
N LYS A 91 -12.36 4.31 19.89
CA LYS A 91 -13.63 3.57 20.01
C LYS A 91 -13.59 2.40 21.00
N GLY A 92 -12.41 2.06 21.50
CA GLY A 92 -12.18 0.83 22.27
C GLY A 92 -11.72 -0.32 21.38
N PHE A 93 -10.99 -1.26 21.97
CA PHE A 93 -10.64 -2.54 21.37
C PHE A 93 -11.88 -3.44 21.27
N GLY A 94 -11.87 -4.37 20.31
CA GLY A 94 -13.00 -5.23 19.99
C GLY A 94 -13.31 -5.21 18.50
N LYS A 95 -14.58 -5.27 18.15
CA LYS A 95 -15.06 -5.48 16.77
C LYS A 95 -15.83 -4.29 16.25
N ILE A 96 -15.51 -3.86 15.04
CA ILE A 96 -16.17 -2.75 14.36
C ILE A 96 -16.56 -3.23 12.98
N SER A 97 -17.84 -3.13 12.67
CA SER A 97 -18.40 -3.59 11.40
C SER A 97 -19.25 -2.49 10.75
N SER A 98 -19.33 -2.58 9.43
CA SER A 98 -20.27 -1.87 8.58
C SER A 98 -20.92 -2.90 7.64
N ASN A 99 -21.71 -2.41 6.68
CA ASN A 99 -22.32 -3.30 5.68
C ASN A 99 -21.32 -3.89 4.69
N ILE A 100 -20.08 -3.37 4.61
CA ILE A 100 -19.09 -3.81 3.62
C ILE A 100 -17.78 -4.36 4.21
N PHE A 101 -17.49 -4.04 5.47
CA PHE A 101 -16.24 -4.45 6.11
C PHE A 101 -16.40 -4.67 7.60
N GLU A 102 -15.54 -5.51 8.17
CA GLU A 102 -15.34 -5.68 9.60
C GLU A 102 -13.84 -5.61 9.91
N ILE A 103 -13.48 -4.87 10.95
CA ILE A 103 -12.14 -4.86 11.52
C ILE A 103 -12.24 -5.18 13.02
N ARG A 104 -11.41 -6.11 13.48
CA ARG A 104 -11.39 -6.54 14.88
C ARG A 104 -9.97 -6.57 15.42
N MET A 105 -9.76 -5.96 16.58
CA MET A 105 -8.49 -6.01 17.28
C MET A 105 -8.79 -6.20 18.77
N ASP A 106 -8.43 -7.36 19.31
CA ASP A 106 -8.76 -7.73 20.69
C ASP A 106 -7.79 -7.10 21.71
N ALA A 107 -6.51 -7.02 21.35
CA ALA A 107 -5.46 -6.43 22.17
C ALA A 107 -4.40 -5.74 21.30
N PHE A 108 -3.70 -4.77 21.86
CA PHE A 108 -2.52 -4.14 21.28
C PHE A 108 -1.40 -4.14 22.31
N GLU A 109 -0.34 -4.90 22.03
CA GLU A 109 0.79 -5.07 22.95
C GLU A 109 1.97 -4.16 22.60
N ASN A 110 1.84 -3.34 21.55
CA ASN A 110 2.90 -2.45 21.06
C ASN A 110 4.17 -3.21 20.67
N LYS A 111 3.97 -4.37 20.04
CA LYS A 111 5.04 -5.21 19.50
C LYS A 111 5.49 -4.68 18.14
N LEU A 112 6.77 -4.87 17.84
CA LEU A 112 7.32 -4.57 16.51
C LEU A 112 6.84 -5.59 15.44
N PHE A 113 6.51 -6.81 15.87
CA PHE A 113 5.99 -7.90 15.03
C PHE A 113 4.90 -8.66 15.79
N GLY A 114 3.92 -9.19 15.09
CA GLY A 114 2.90 -10.08 15.65
C GLY A 114 1.67 -9.38 16.27
N ASP A 115 1.62 -8.04 16.33
CA ASP A 115 0.39 -7.35 16.69
C ASP A 115 -0.65 -7.53 15.58
N ILE A 116 -1.65 -8.36 15.87
CA ILE A 116 -2.64 -8.87 14.93
C ILE A 116 -3.96 -8.10 14.99
N TYR A 117 -4.59 -7.91 13.84
CA TYR A 117 -6.00 -7.55 13.74
C TYR A 117 -6.63 -8.40 12.65
N HIS A 118 -7.92 -8.68 12.79
CA HIS A 118 -8.68 -9.40 11.78
C HIS A 118 -9.35 -8.40 10.86
N PHE A 119 -9.22 -8.58 9.57
CA PHE A 119 -9.84 -7.74 8.55
C PHE A 119 -10.70 -8.58 7.62
N LYS A 120 -11.94 -8.14 7.47
CA LYS A 120 -12.92 -8.71 6.57
C LYS A 120 -13.47 -7.62 5.67
N LEU A 121 -13.52 -7.89 4.37
CA LEU A 121 -14.08 -7.00 3.35
C LEU A 121 -15.00 -7.83 2.45
N ASP A 122 -16.31 -7.68 2.66
CA ASP A 122 -17.37 -8.45 1.99
C ASP A 122 -16.98 -9.92 1.73
N GLU A 123 -17.06 -10.35 0.48
CA GLU A 123 -16.68 -11.68 -0.01
C GLU A 123 -15.23 -11.74 -0.51
N LEU A 124 -14.46 -10.66 -0.38
CA LEU A 124 -13.12 -10.54 -0.97
C LEU A 124 -12.04 -11.09 -0.04
N VAL A 125 -12.11 -10.74 1.23
CA VAL A 125 -11.07 -11.04 2.22
C VAL A 125 -11.70 -11.31 3.57
N ASP A 126 -11.20 -12.32 4.27
CA ASP A 126 -11.56 -12.66 5.65
C ASP A 126 -10.31 -13.29 6.31
N CYS A 127 -9.36 -12.46 6.76
CA CYS A 127 -8.05 -12.93 7.19
C CYS A 127 -7.44 -12.16 8.37
N PRO A 128 -6.54 -12.80 9.13
CA PRO A 128 -5.66 -12.10 10.05
C PRO A 128 -4.60 -11.30 9.29
N GLU A 129 -4.39 -10.06 9.73
CA GLU A 129 -3.35 -9.16 9.24
C GLU A 129 -2.49 -8.66 10.41
N TYR A 130 -1.25 -8.23 10.15
CA TYR A 130 -0.34 -7.75 11.17
C TYR A 130 0.00 -6.26 10.97
N LEU A 131 0.06 -5.52 12.07
CA LEU A 131 0.40 -4.10 12.03
C LEU A 131 1.85 -3.92 11.57
N ILE A 132 2.04 -3.04 10.59
CA ILE A 132 3.37 -2.57 10.18
C ILE A 132 3.63 -1.22 10.81
N TYR A 133 4.60 -1.14 11.72
CA TYR A 133 5.15 0.14 12.15
C TYR A 133 6.08 0.68 11.05
N PHE A 134 5.64 1.70 10.30
CA PHE A 134 6.38 2.16 9.11
C PHE A 134 7.84 2.57 9.36
N PRO A 135 8.19 3.24 10.48
CA PRO A 135 9.59 3.51 10.81
C PRO A 135 10.44 2.23 10.96
N LEU A 136 9.90 1.15 11.53
CA LEU A 136 10.59 -0.15 11.56
C LEU A 136 10.84 -0.67 10.14
N LEU A 137 9.82 -0.63 9.27
CA LEU A 137 9.99 -1.03 7.86
C LEU A 137 11.12 -0.25 7.17
N LYS A 138 11.19 1.07 7.40
CA LYS A 138 12.30 1.90 6.89
C LYS A 138 13.66 1.44 7.39
N GLU A 139 13.78 1.15 8.70
CA GLU A 139 15.04 0.69 9.29
C GLU A 139 15.45 -0.69 8.74
N MET A 140 14.53 -1.65 8.63
CA MET A 140 14.82 -2.97 8.07
C MET A 140 15.29 -2.89 6.61
N LEU A 141 14.71 -1.98 5.83
CA LEU A 141 15.02 -1.81 4.42
C LEU A 141 16.39 -1.15 4.16
N LYS A 142 17.01 -0.50 5.15
CA LYS A 142 18.39 0.01 5.03
C LYS A 142 19.41 -1.08 4.71
N LYS A 143 19.16 -2.32 5.15
CA LYS A 143 20.00 -3.50 4.83
C LYS A 143 20.16 -3.73 3.32
N TYR A 144 19.23 -3.22 2.51
CA TYR A 144 19.20 -3.40 1.07
C TYR A 144 19.45 -2.08 0.30
N ASP A 145 20.07 -1.09 0.96
CA ASP A 145 20.33 0.25 0.41
C ASP A 145 19.05 1.00 -0.03
N MET A 146 17.92 0.69 0.60
CA MET A 146 16.63 1.24 0.20
C MET A 146 16.30 2.52 0.97
N ARG A 147 16.11 3.62 0.23
CA ARG A 147 15.66 4.89 0.78
C ARG A 147 14.18 5.11 0.52
N SER A 148 13.45 5.46 1.58
CA SER A 148 12.04 5.85 1.50
C SER A 148 11.89 7.14 0.68
N ILE A 149 11.18 7.06 -0.44
CA ILE A 149 10.83 8.20 -1.29
C ILE A 149 9.46 8.76 -0.92
N LYS A 150 8.51 7.86 -0.60
CA LYS A 150 7.13 8.25 -0.29
C LYS A 150 6.54 7.32 0.76
N TRP A 151 5.80 7.91 1.68
CA TRP A 151 4.84 7.22 2.54
C TRP A 151 3.73 8.19 2.90
N GLU A 152 2.51 7.88 2.49
CA GLU A 152 1.36 8.72 2.79
C GLU A 152 0.07 7.89 2.81
N PRO A 153 -0.98 8.36 3.51
CA PRO A 153 -2.29 7.76 3.44
C PRO A 153 -2.78 7.62 2.00
N LEU A 154 -3.42 6.50 1.67
CA LEU A 154 -3.92 6.24 0.33
C LEU A 154 -4.93 7.30 -0.13
N THR A 155 -5.66 7.90 0.81
CA THR A 155 -6.53 9.05 0.54
C THR A 155 -5.76 10.27 0.03
N ASN A 156 -4.58 10.56 0.59
CA ASN A 156 -3.76 11.69 0.16
C ASN A 156 -3.18 11.41 -1.24
N PHE A 157 -2.67 10.19 -1.44
CA PHE A 157 -2.19 9.76 -2.76
C PHE A 157 -3.30 9.86 -3.81
N PHE A 158 -4.51 9.40 -3.50
CA PHE A 158 -5.68 9.54 -4.37
C PHE A 158 -5.97 11.00 -4.71
N LEU A 159 -6.07 11.89 -3.71
CA LEU A 159 -6.42 13.30 -3.92
C LEU A 159 -5.38 14.04 -4.77
N GLN A 160 -4.09 13.80 -4.53
CA GLN A 160 -3.00 14.40 -5.30
C GLN A 160 -3.02 13.99 -6.77
N ASN A 161 -3.46 12.75 -7.06
CA ASN A 161 -3.44 12.19 -8.40
C ASN A 161 -4.80 12.27 -9.12
N PHE A 162 -5.87 12.71 -8.44
CA PHE A 162 -7.23 12.65 -8.93
C PHE A 162 -7.41 13.39 -10.27
N ASN A 163 -7.00 14.66 -10.33
CA ASN A 163 -7.22 15.50 -11.51
C ASN A 163 -6.54 14.97 -12.77
N GLN A 164 -5.32 14.44 -12.62
CA GLN A 164 -4.53 13.90 -13.73
C GLN A 164 -5.10 12.56 -14.23
N ASN A 165 -5.77 11.80 -13.36
CA ASN A 165 -6.22 10.44 -13.64
C ASN A 165 -7.74 10.30 -13.79
N ILE A 166 -8.50 11.40 -13.80
CA ILE A 166 -9.98 11.37 -13.83
C ILE A 166 -10.55 10.57 -15.00
N LYS A 167 -9.91 10.63 -16.17
CA LYS A 167 -10.33 9.87 -17.35
C LYS A 167 -10.17 8.36 -17.13
N ALA A 168 -9.01 7.94 -16.63
CA ALA A 168 -8.73 6.52 -16.34
C ALA A 168 -9.69 5.98 -15.27
N MET A 169 -9.92 6.75 -14.20
CA MET A 169 -10.90 6.41 -13.16
C MET A 169 -12.32 6.28 -13.70
N GLY A 170 -12.72 7.15 -14.64
CA GLY A 170 -14.00 7.04 -15.34
C GLY A 170 -14.14 5.73 -16.13
N PHE A 171 -13.07 5.31 -16.84
CA PHE A 171 -13.05 4.03 -17.56
C PHE A 171 -13.10 2.82 -16.63
N MET A 172 -12.39 2.89 -15.50
CA MET A 172 -12.36 1.83 -14.49
C MET A 172 -13.61 1.79 -13.61
N LYS A 173 -14.46 2.83 -13.68
CA LYS A 173 -15.60 3.03 -12.77
C LYS A 173 -15.17 2.96 -11.30
N SER A 174 -14.01 3.54 -10.98
CA SER A 174 -13.42 3.46 -9.64
C SER A 174 -14.16 4.27 -8.58
N LEU A 175 -15.09 5.14 -9.00
CA LEU A 175 -15.96 5.93 -8.14
C LEU A 175 -17.40 5.83 -8.66
N LYS A 176 -18.37 5.87 -7.75
CA LYS A 176 -19.77 5.95 -8.14
C LYS A 176 -20.05 7.30 -8.78
N THR A 177 -20.65 7.28 -9.97
CA THR A 177 -21.25 8.46 -10.59
C THR A 177 -22.70 8.57 -10.12
N PHE A 178 -23.11 9.76 -9.70
CA PHE A 178 -24.45 10.00 -9.18
C PHE A 178 -25.33 10.70 -10.22
N THR A 179 -26.55 10.20 -10.39
CA THR A 179 -27.62 10.83 -11.16
C THR A 179 -28.39 11.86 -10.32
N ASP A 180 -29.11 12.78 -10.97
CA ASP A 180 -29.98 13.76 -10.28
C ASP A 180 -31.03 13.08 -9.37
N PHE A 181 -31.55 11.94 -9.82
CA PHE A 181 -32.49 11.13 -9.06
C PHE A 181 -31.85 10.59 -7.76
N GLU A 182 -30.63 10.08 -7.85
CA GLU A 182 -29.87 9.61 -6.68
C GLU A 182 -29.51 10.74 -5.73
N LEU A 183 -29.11 11.91 -6.25
CA LEU A 183 -28.86 13.09 -5.41
C LEU A 183 -30.12 13.54 -4.65
N THR A 184 -31.29 13.40 -5.28
CA THR A 184 -32.59 13.68 -4.63
C THR A 184 -32.88 12.67 -3.52
N LYS A 185 -32.57 11.39 -3.74
CA LYS A 185 -32.71 10.34 -2.72
C LYS A 185 -31.77 10.57 -1.53
N ILE A 186 -30.52 10.96 -1.78
CA ILE A 186 -29.54 11.31 -0.71
C ILE A 186 -30.04 12.47 0.15
N LYS A 187 -30.72 13.48 -0.44
CA LYS A 187 -31.33 14.58 0.33
C LYS A 187 -32.37 14.11 1.33
N GLN A 188 -33.04 12.98 1.07
CA GLN A 188 -34.11 12.47 1.92
C GLN A 188 -33.58 11.52 3.00
N SER A 189 -32.63 10.63 2.67
CA SER A 189 -32.22 9.53 3.56
C SER A 189 -30.72 9.44 3.86
N ALA A 190 -29.90 10.34 3.30
CA ALA A 190 -28.43 10.29 3.35
C ALA A 190 -27.81 8.97 2.85
N SER A 191 -28.58 8.09 2.21
CA SER A 191 -28.18 6.71 1.93
C SER A 191 -28.80 6.17 0.64
N ILE A 192 -28.06 5.32 -0.07
CA ILE A 192 -28.51 4.62 -1.27
C ILE A 192 -28.00 3.19 -1.21
N GLY A 193 -28.88 2.21 -1.45
CA GLY A 193 -28.48 0.80 -1.53
C GLY A 193 -27.86 0.26 -0.24
N GLY A 194 -28.26 0.78 0.93
CA GLY A 194 -27.67 0.40 2.21
C GLY A 194 -26.33 1.07 2.52
N LEU A 195 -25.81 1.95 1.65
CA LEU A 195 -24.55 2.67 1.86
C LEU A 195 -24.79 4.12 2.27
N ASN A 196 -23.91 4.65 3.11
CA ASN A 196 -24.00 6.00 3.66
C ASN A 196 -23.27 7.01 2.76
N TYR A 197 -23.96 8.11 2.44
CA TYR A 197 -23.47 9.23 1.65
C TYR A 197 -23.70 10.58 2.35
N SER A 198 -23.68 10.59 3.68
CA SER A 198 -23.88 11.79 4.51
C SER A 198 -22.93 12.94 4.18
N HIS A 199 -21.71 12.67 3.71
CA HIS A 199 -20.77 13.71 3.24
C HIS A 199 -21.23 14.41 1.95
N ILE A 200 -21.96 13.70 1.08
CA ILE A 200 -22.61 14.30 -0.10
C ILE A 200 -23.79 15.15 0.34
N LEU A 201 -24.62 14.66 1.27
CA LEU A 201 -25.72 15.43 1.84
C LEU A 201 -25.24 16.76 2.44
N ASP A 202 -24.22 16.71 3.29
CA ASP A 202 -23.60 17.91 3.89
C ASP A 202 -23.12 18.90 2.82
N SER A 203 -22.50 18.40 1.75
CA SER A 203 -22.01 19.21 0.64
C SER A 203 -23.13 19.83 -0.22
N LEU A 204 -24.25 19.13 -0.38
CA LEU A 204 -25.46 19.64 -1.05
C LEU A 204 -26.13 20.74 -0.23
N LEU A 205 -26.31 20.53 1.09
CA LEU A 205 -26.92 21.51 1.98
C LEU A 205 -26.09 22.79 2.08
N LYS A 206 -24.76 22.69 2.02
CA LYS A 206 -23.83 23.82 2.00
C LYS A 206 -23.69 24.49 0.64
N GLY A 207 -24.42 24.05 -0.38
CA GLY A 207 -24.36 24.60 -1.74
C GLY A 207 -23.03 24.40 -2.46
N ARG A 208 -22.16 23.49 -1.97
CA ARG A 208 -20.83 23.21 -2.56
C ARG A 208 -20.92 22.39 -3.84
N ILE A 209 -21.99 21.60 -3.98
CA ILE A 209 -22.28 20.77 -5.14
C ILE A 209 -23.60 21.23 -5.73
N LYS A 210 -23.62 21.46 -7.05
CA LYS A 210 -24.84 21.72 -7.83
C LYS A 210 -25.29 20.42 -8.49
N SER A 211 -26.60 20.19 -8.56
CA SER A 211 -27.21 18.96 -9.11
C SER A 211 -26.71 18.62 -10.51
N SER A 212 -26.41 19.63 -11.34
CA SER A 212 -26.03 19.46 -12.75
C SER A 212 -24.60 18.98 -13.03
N ARG A 213 -23.81 18.61 -12.01
CA ARG A 213 -22.46 18.07 -12.22
C ARG A 213 -22.44 16.56 -11.98
N ASN A 214 -21.75 15.82 -12.85
CA ASN A 214 -21.41 14.42 -12.65
C ASN A 214 -20.55 14.29 -11.38
N LEU A 215 -21.22 14.10 -10.24
CA LEU A 215 -20.57 13.91 -8.96
C LEU A 215 -19.98 12.51 -8.91
N LEU A 216 -18.74 12.41 -8.44
CA LEU A 216 -18.01 11.17 -8.25
C LEU A 216 -17.63 11.03 -6.78
N SER A 217 -17.98 9.90 -6.16
CA SER A 217 -17.56 9.59 -4.79
C SER A 217 -17.71 8.11 -4.49
N LEU A 218 -17.06 7.67 -3.41
CA LEU A 218 -17.38 6.46 -2.67
C LEU A 218 -18.37 6.76 -1.52
N SER A 219 -18.91 5.72 -0.90
CA SER A 219 -19.66 5.79 0.36
C SER A 219 -18.73 6.14 1.54
N VAL A 220 -19.32 6.47 2.68
CA VAL A 220 -18.57 6.74 3.91
C VAL A 220 -17.79 5.49 4.34
N GLU A 221 -18.40 4.31 4.24
CA GLU A 221 -17.78 3.03 4.58
C GLU A 221 -16.61 2.72 3.65
N GLU A 222 -16.80 2.86 2.33
CA GLU A 222 -15.75 2.63 1.34
C GLU A 222 -14.57 3.59 1.55
N TRP A 223 -14.85 4.88 1.80
CA TRP A 223 -13.81 5.85 2.16
C TRP A 223 -13.10 5.50 3.47
N GLN A 224 -13.77 4.87 4.41
CA GLN A 224 -13.17 4.42 5.65
C GLN A 224 -12.19 3.27 5.41
N VAL A 225 -12.52 2.32 4.53
CA VAL A 225 -11.60 1.26 4.11
C VAL A 225 -10.35 1.86 3.46
N VAL A 226 -10.51 2.81 2.53
CA VAL A 226 -9.37 3.48 1.87
C VAL A 226 -8.44 4.16 2.88
N LYS A 227 -8.98 4.74 3.97
CA LYS A 227 -8.17 5.38 5.03
C LYS A 227 -7.32 4.40 5.83
N PHE A 228 -7.70 3.13 5.88
CA PHE A 228 -6.90 2.11 6.55
C PHE A 228 -5.67 1.70 5.77
N TYR A 229 -5.40 2.28 4.59
CA TYR A 229 -4.23 1.97 3.79
C TYR A 229 -3.34 3.20 3.57
N SER A 230 -2.06 2.91 3.34
CA SER A 230 -1.03 3.86 2.94
C SER A 230 -0.25 3.31 1.75
N VAL A 231 0.19 4.22 0.88
CA VAL A 231 1.13 3.91 -0.21
C VAL A 231 2.54 4.10 0.31
N PHE A 232 3.46 3.21 -0.08
CA PHE A 232 4.89 3.42 0.11
C PHE A 232 5.67 3.28 -1.21
N VAL A 233 6.78 3.99 -1.28
CA VAL A 233 7.78 3.86 -2.35
C VAL A 233 9.16 3.93 -1.73
N PHE A 234 9.97 2.91 -1.96
CA PHE A 234 11.41 2.92 -1.69
C PHE A 234 12.18 2.82 -3.00
N LYS A 235 13.37 3.43 -3.03
CA LYS A 235 14.31 3.35 -4.14
C LYS A 235 15.62 2.76 -3.64
N ARG A 236 16.21 1.84 -4.39
CA ARG A 236 17.57 1.33 -4.13
C ARG A 236 18.58 2.41 -4.51
N ASP A 237 19.30 2.92 -3.52
CA ASP A 237 20.43 3.82 -3.77
C ASP A 237 21.69 2.99 -4.08
N PRO A 238 22.72 3.60 -4.68
CA PRO A 238 24.04 2.96 -4.77
C PRO A 238 24.56 2.65 -3.36
N PRO A 239 25.25 1.52 -3.15
CA PRO A 239 25.85 1.21 -1.85
C PRO A 239 26.80 2.34 -1.45
N ILE A 240 26.72 2.77 -0.19
CA ILE A 240 27.66 3.74 0.36
C ILE A 240 29.03 3.04 0.38
N PRO A 241 30.08 3.59 -0.26
CA PRO A 241 31.41 3.01 -0.13
C PRO A 241 31.78 2.96 1.35
N GLU A 242 32.20 1.80 1.85
CA GLU A 242 32.80 1.75 3.18
C GLU A 242 33.94 2.78 3.22
N PRO A 243 34.05 3.58 4.29
CA PRO A 243 35.20 4.46 4.41
C PRO A 243 36.45 3.59 4.32
N LEU A 244 37.33 3.89 3.36
CA LEU A 244 38.64 3.26 3.27
C LEU A 244 39.30 3.45 4.63
N ILE A 245 39.39 2.37 5.41
CA ILE A 245 40.21 2.36 6.61
C ILE A 245 41.64 2.48 6.10
N ASP A 246 42.19 3.68 6.18
CA ASP A 246 43.59 3.92 5.88
C ASP A 246 44.45 3.24 6.97
N ILE A 247 44.77 1.97 6.72
CA ILE A 247 45.66 1.14 7.54
C ILE A 247 47.12 1.64 7.52
N SER A 248 47.47 2.68 6.75
CA SER A 248 48.82 3.28 6.79
C SER A 248 49.20 3.81 8.18
N PHE A 249 48.22 4.21 8.99
CA PHE A 249 48.42 4.62 10.39
C PHE A 249 48.74 3.45 11.34
N LEU A 250 48.35 2.22 11.01
CA LEU A 250 48.63 1.03 11.83
C LEU A 250 50.03 0.46 11.56
N CYS A 251 50.61 0.73 10.38
CA CYS A 251 51.97 0.28 10.04
C CYS A 251 53.08 1.19 10.61
N THR A 252 52.77 2.38 11.11
CA THR A 252 53.78 3.34 11.62
C THR A 252 54.09 3.21 13.11
N HIS A 253 53.39 2.36 13.87
CA HIS A 253 53.58 2.23 15.33
C HIS A 253 54.05 0.84 15.81
N PHE A 254 54.45 -0.07 14.91
CA PHE A 254 55.02 -1.37 15.29
C PHE A 254 56.53 -1.50 15.07
N VAL A 255 57.22 -0.41 14.74
CA VAL A 255 58.68 -0.38 14.68
C VAL A 255 59.16 0.83 15.48
N LEU A 256 59.48 0.58 16.76
CA LEU A 256 60.42 1.26 17.66
C LEU A 256 59.84 1.36 19.09
N SER A 257 60.69 0.88 20.02
CA SER A 257 60.63 0.80 21.49
C SER A 257 59.65 -0.18 22.12
#